data_AF-A0A7K4BJE9-F1
#
_entry.id   AF-A0A7K4BJE9-F1
#
_cell.length_a   1.000
_cell.length_b   1.000
_cell.length_c   1.000
_cell.angle_alpha   90.00
_cell.angle_beta   90.00
_cell.angle_gamma   90.00
#
_symmetry.space_group_name_H-M   'P 1'
#
loop_
_entity.id
_entity.type
_entity.pdbx_description
1 polymer ?
#
loop_
_entity_poly.entity_id
_entity_poly.type
_entity_poly.pdbx_seq_one_letter_code
_entity_poly.pdbx_strand_id
1 'polypeptide(L)'
;MTDSFIGNWNISVTEDEKYLLYLAAWLHDIGCISDREHHNIASFQILLQDEGTCNSINYVNPSALMQLKYVINSHSSSYNIDSVPETMNGVRLKLICSIFRLLDACEICCTKCPKAVFKVIAPTLKDDPAAYSYWDGHMRIQSVVYKDPDILILARDSNQNSVNIVDRLRKEVDSITSIFLENGLHIPNIVVIDDSFVY
;
A
#
# COMPACT_ATOMS: atom_id res chain seq x y z
N MET A 1 4.31 7.89 -5.72
CA MET A 1 3.64 6.62 -6.05
C MET A 1 2.21 6.89 -6.52
N THR A 2 1.37 7.49 -5.67
CA THR A 2 -0.02 7.87 -5.95
C THR A 2 -0.23 8.61 -7.29
N ASP A 3 0.46 9.73 -7.53
CA ASP A 3 0.30 10.48 -8.79
C ASP A 3 0.71 9.69 -10.05
N SER A 4 1.76 8.87 -9.93
CA SER A 4 2.24 8.04 -11.03
C SER A 4 1.23 6.96 -11.38
N PHE A 5 0.62 6.32 -10.38
CA PHE A 5 -0.43 5.34 -10.61
C PHE A 5 -1.67 6.01 -11.24
N ILE A 6 -2.25 7.00 -10.56
CA ILE A 6 -3.47 7.69 -11.01
C ILE A 6 -3.29 8.27 -12.42
N GLY A 7 -2.17 8.95 -12.68
CA GLY A 7 -1.87 9.57 -13.97
C GLY A 7 -1.67 8.56 -15.11
N ASN A 8 -0.87 7.51 -14.89
CA ASN A 8 -0.61 6.50 -15.93
C ASN A 8 -1.81 5.57 -16.18
N TRP A 9 -2.78 5.58 -15.27
CA TRP A 9 -4.00 4.78 -15.36
C TRP A 9 -5.25 5.61 -15.74
N ASN A 10 -5.09 6.91 -15.97
CA ASN A 10 -6.18 7.83 -16.29
C ASN A 10 -7.37 7.73 -15.32
N ILE A 11 -7.11 7.43 -14.04
CA ILE A 11 -8.15 7.34 -13.03
C ILE A 11 -8.56 8.77 -12.68
N SER A 12 -9.78 9.15 -13.04
CA SER A 12 -10.33 10.44 -12.61
C SER A 12 -10.59 10.39 -11.10
N VAL A 13 -9.89 11.20 -10.33
CA VAL A 13 -10.11 11.42 -8.88
C VAL A 13 -10.43 12.88 -8.61
N THR A 14 -11.28 13.14 -7.61
CA THR A 14 -11.53 14.51 -7.12
C THR A 14 -10.39 14.98 -6.22
N GLU A 15 -10.33 16.28 -5.93
CA GLU A 15 -9.33 16.81 -5.00
C GLU A 15 -9.50 16.24 -3.58
N ASP A 16 -10.72 15.99 -3.13
CA ASP A 16 -10.99 15.37 -1.82
C ASP A 16 -10.49 13.92 -1.76
N GLU A 17 -10.69 13.16 -2.84
CA GLU A 17 -10.20 11.79 -2.98
C GLU A 17 -8.67 11.75 -3.02
N LYS A 18 -8.07 12.69 -3.76
CA LYS A 18 -6.62 12.83 -3.86
C LYS A 18 -6.01 13.20 -2.51
N TYR A 19 -6.62 14.16 -1.82
CA TYR A 19 -6.24 14.57 -0.47
C TYR A 19 -6.29 13.38 0.51
N LEU A 20 -7.35 12.58 0.47
CA LEU A 20 -7.49 11.39 1.31
C LEU A 20 -6.40 10.35 1.05
N LEU A 21 -6.03 10.10 -0.21
CA LEU A 21 -4.94 9.19 -0.57
C LEU A 21 -3.58 9.68 -0.03
N TYR A 22 -3.31 10.99 -0.07
CA TYR A 22 -2.08 11.54 0.52
C TYR A 22 -2.05 11.41 2.04
N LEU A 23 -3.17 11.71 2.72
CA LEU A 23 -3.27 11.53 4.17
C LEU A 23 -3.02 10.08 4.57
N ALA A 24 -3.63 9.13 3.86
CA ALA A 24 -3.44 7.70 4.12
C ALA A 24 -1.97 7.27 3.92
N ALA A 25 -1.32 7.73 2.84
CA ALA A 25 0.08 7.43 2.59
C ALA A 25 1.02 7.89 3.73
N TRP A 26 0.66 8.95 4.46
CA TRP A 26 1.44 9.44 5.58
C TRP A 26 1.09 8.81 6.92
N LEU A 27 -0.18 8.43 7.13
CA LEU A 27 -0.71 8.17 8.47
C LEU A 27 -1.14 6.70 8.70
N HIS A 28 -1.25 5.87 7.67
CA HIS A 28 -1.80 4.51 7.81
C HIS A 28 -0.97 3.59 8.75
N ASP A 29 0.33 3.86 8.86
CA ASP A 29 1.28 3.04 9.61
C ASP A 29 1.79 3.71 10.90
N ILE A 30 1.24 4.85 11.32
CA ILE A 30 1.69 5.54 12.55
C ILE A 30 1.56 4.67 13.82
N GLY A 31 0.60 3.75 13.81
CA GLY A 31 0.38 2.75 14.85
C GLY A 31 1.53 1.75 15.00
N CYS A 32 2.39 1.58 13.99
CA CYS A 32 3.59 0.74 14.11
C CYS A 32 4.55 1.22 15.21
N ILE A 33 4.44 2.46 15.67
CA ILE A 33 5.21 3.01 16.80
C ILE A 33 4.81 2.33 18.12
N SER A 34 3.54 1.94 18.27
CA SER A 34 2.99 1.38 19.53
C SER A 34 2.65 -0.11 19.44
N ASP A 35 2.05 -0.56 18.33
CA ASP A 35 1.66 -1.95 18.10
C ASP A 35 1.79 -2.27 16.61
N ARG A 36 2.73 -3.16 16.26
CA ARG A 36 2.94 -3.57 14.87
C ARG A 36 1.92 -4.59 14.38
N GLU A 37 1.41 -5.46 15.25
CA GLU A 37 0.47 -6.52 14.88
C GLU A 37 -0.91 -5.92 14.58
N HIS A 38 -1.36 -4.96 15.39
CA HIS A 38 -2.65 -4.27 15.23
C HIS A 38 -2.48 -2.80 14.83
N HIS A 39 -1.45 -2.49 14.03
CA HIS A 39 -1.05 -1.12 13.70
C HIS A 39 -2.16 -0.32 13.01
N ASN A 40 -3.03 -0.94 12.22
CA ASN A 40 -4.17 -0.26 11.61
C ASN A 40 -5.16 0.29 12.65
N ILE A 41 -5.48 -0.50 13.67
CA ILE A 41 -6.36 -0.09 14.78
C ILE A 41 -5.65 0.97 15.63
N ALA A 42 -4.39 0.71 16.00
CA ALA A 42 -3.59 1.64 16.79
C ALA A 42 -3.40 2.99 16.08
N SER A 43 -3.18 2.99 14.76
CA SER A 43 -3.07 4.20 13.94
C SER A 43 -4.32 5.06 14.09
N PHE A 44 -5.51 4.46 13.92
CA PHE A 44 -6.74 5.22 14.06
C PHE A 44 -6.97 5.73 15.49
N GLN A 45 -6.62 4.95 16.52
CA GLN A 45 -6.71 5.41 17.91
C GLN A 45 -5.78 6.61 18.20
N ILE A 46 -4.56 6.59 17.68
CA ILE A 46 -3.64 7.73 17.79
C ILE A 46 -4.24 8.98 17.14
N LEU A 47 -4.86 8.82 15.97
CA LEU A 47 -5.50 9.93 15.26
C LEU A 47 -6.72 10.51 16.01
N LEU A 48 -7.36 9.72 16.90
CA LEU A 48 -8.50 10.15 17.71
C LEU A 48 -8.12 10.77 19.06
N GLN A 49 -6.97 10.38 19.64
CA GLN A 49 -6.62 10.76 21.02
C GLN A 49 -6.34 12.25 21.21
N ASP A 50 -5.95 12.94 20.13
CA ASP A 50 -5.85 14.39 20.13
C ASP A 50 -6.27 14.92 18.77
N GLU A 51 -7.55 15.29 18.64
CA GLU A 51 -8.04 16.08 17.51
C GLU A 51 -7.11 17.28 17.28
N GLY A 52 -6.54 17.86 18.34
CA GLY A 52 -5.53 18.92 18.29
C GLY A 52 -4.23 18.52 17.59
N THR A 53 -3.75 17.29 17.70
CA THR A 53 -2.52 16.79 17.03
C THR A 53 -2.79 16.51 15.55
N CYS A 54 -3.91 15.90 15.18
CA CYS A 54 -4.29 15.75 13.77
C CYS A 54 -4.63 17.11 13.12
N ASN A 55 -5.32 17.99 13.86
CA ASN A 55 -5.64 19.35 13.42
C ASN A 55 -4.40 20.25 13.38
N SER A 56 -3.40 20.04 14.25
CA SER A 56 -2.14 20.81 14.23
C SER A 56 -1.11 20.27 13.25
N ILE A 57 -1.17 18.98 12.90
CA ILE A 57 -0.32 18.41 11.86
C ILE A 57 -0.78 18.85 10.46
N ASN A 58 -2.09 19.00 10.18
CA ASN A 58 -2.58 19.41 8.85
C ASN A 58 -4.01 20.02 8.75
N TYR A 59 -4.67 20.41 9.84
CA TYR A 59 -6.10 20.82 9.81
C TYR A 59 -7.01 19.77 9.13
N VAL A 60 -6.83 18.48 9.46
CA VAL A 60 -7.63 17.41 8.87
C VAL A 60 -9.10 17.59 9.27
N ASN A 61 -9.95 17.92 8.31
CA ASN A 61 -11.39 18.07 8.53
C ASN A 61 -12.00 16.79 9.16
N PRO A 62 -12.94 16.90 10.12
CA PRO A 62 -13.60 15.74 10.74
C PRO A 62 -14.18 14.71 9.76
N SER A 63 -14.71 15.15 8.61
CA SER A 63 -15.18 14.27 7.53
C SER A 63 -14.04 13.43 6.96
N ALA A 64 -12.89 14.06 6.68
CA ALA A 64 -11.72 13.38 6.15
C ALA A 64 -11.15 12.39 7.18
N LEU A 65 -11.17 12.73 8.47
CA LEU A 65 -10.76 11.83 9.55
C LEU A 65 -11.63 10.56 9.60
N MET A 66 -12.95 10.71 9.44
CA MET A 66 -13.87 9.58 9.40
C MET A 66 -13.72 8.71 8.15
N GLN A 67 -13.45 9.31 6.99
CA GLN A 67 -13.13 8.57 5.77
C GLN A 67 -11.79 7.85 5.90
N LEU A 68 -10.78 8.50 6.49
CA LEU A 68 -9.44 7.96 6.70
C LEU A 68 -9.47 6.71 7.58
N LYS A 69 -10.40 6.62 8.54
CA LYS A 69 -10.67 5.39 9.28
C LYS A 69 -10.84 4.19 8.36
N TYR A 70 -11.64 4.31 7.31
CA TYR A 70 -11.89 3.20 6.39
C TYR A 70 -10.66 2.89 5.57
N VAL A 71 -9.94 3.90 5.09
CA VAL A 71 -8.72 3.71 4.30
C VAL A 71 -7.65 2.99 5.13
N ILE A 72 -7.41 3.42 6.37
CA ILE A 72 -6.44 2.78 7.29
C ILE A 72 -6.89 1.39 7.74
N ASN A 73 -8.17 1.16 8.00
CA ASN A 73 -8.56 -0.19 8.38
C ASN A 73 -8.50 -1.16 7.19
N SER A 74 -8.85 -0.66 6.01
CA SER A 74 -8.91 -1.46 4.79
C SER A 74 -7.56 -1.71 4.12
N HIS A 75 -6.45 -1.05 4.47
CA HIS A 75 -5.15 -1.48 3.89
C HIS A 75 -4.71 -2.85 4.42
N SER A 76 -5.22 -3.27 5.59
CA SER A 76 -5.02 -4.64 6.07
C SER A 76 -5.75 -5.67 5.21
N SER A 77 -5.04 -6.70 4.79
CA SER A 77 -5.58 -7.84 4.04
C SER A 77 -6.66 -8.61 4.81
N SER A 78 -6.72 -8.48 6.14
CA SER A 78 -7.75 -9.11 6.99
C SER A 78 -9.07 -8.33 7.03
N TYR A 79 -9.07 -7.08 6.57
CA TYR A 79 -10.26 -6.25 6.56
C TYR A 79 -11.09 -6.51 5.31
N ASN A 80 -12.38 -6.77 5.49
CA ASN A 80 -13.29 -7.00 4.37
C ASN A 80 -13.58 -5.68 3.63
N ILE A 81 -13.07 -5.53 2.40
CA ILE A 81 -13.26 -4.32 1.58
C ILE A 81 -14.75 -4.08 1.25
N ASP A 82 -15.57 -5.14 1.19
CA ASP A 82 -16.99 -5.03 0.91
C ASP A 82 -17.76 -4.32 2.04
N SER A 83 -17.18 -4.27 3.24
CA SER A 83 -17.75 -3.55 4.39
C SER A 83 -17.56 -2.03 4.32
N VAL A 84 -16.71 -1.54 3.40
CA VAL A 84 -16.52 -0.10 3.18
C VAL A 84 -17.75 0.47 2.46
N PRO A 85 -18.30 1.62 2.89
CA PRO A 85 -19.36 2.31 2.17
C PRO A 85 -18.94 2.68 0.74
N GLU A 86 -19.85 2.55 -0.24
CA GLU A 86 -19.56 2.97 -1.63
C GLU A 86 -19.10 4.42 -1.72
N THR A 87 -19.85 5.31 -1.06
CA THR A 87 -19.58 6.73 -1.03
C THR A 87 -19.78 7.32 0.37
N MET A 88 -18.99 8.33 0.71
CA MET A 88 -19.15 9.10 1.94
C MET A 88 -18.77 10.56 1.69
N ASN A 89 -19.70 11.50 1.92
CA ASN A 89 -19.47 12.94 1.73
C ASN A 89 -18.86 13.29 0.35
N GLY A 90 -19.39 12.70 -0.72
CA GLY A 90 -18.94 12.94 -2.10
C GLY A 90 -17.70 12.18 -2.54
N VAL A 91 -17.01 11.46 -1.64
CA VAL A 91 -15.86 10.61 -1.95
C VAL A 91 -16.32 9.20 -2.29
N ARG A 92 -15.81 8.60 -3.38
CA ARG A 92 -16.01 7.16 -3.72
C ARG A 92 -15.17 6.27 -2.82
N LEU A 93 -15.57 6.19 -1.56
CA LEU A 93 -14.75 5.68 -0.47
C LEU A 93 -14.28 4.24 -0.68
N LYS A 94 -15.14 3.34 -1.17
CA LYS A 94 -14.74 1.95 -1.48
C LYS A 94 -13.68 1.87 -2.58
N LEU A 95 -13.81 2.68 -3.63
CA LEU A 95 -12.79 2.79 -4.68
C LEU A 95 -11.47 3.33 -4.12
N ILE A 96 -11.51 4.40 -3.32
CA ILE A 96 -10.30 5.00 -2.74
C ILE A 96 -9.59 4.04 -1.79
N CYS A 97 -10.33 3.30 -0.97
CA CYS A 97 -9.78 2.24 -0.12
C CYS A 97 -9.09 1.16 -0.98
N SER A 98 -9.71 0.76 -2.09
CA SER A 98 -9.17 -0.24 -3.01
C SER A 98 -7.89 0.22 -3.72
N ILE A 99 -7.87 1.47 -4.18
CA ILE A 99 -6.68 2.10 -4.76
C ILE A 99 -5.57 2.16 -3.72
N PHE A 100 -5.87 2.60 -2.49
CA PHE A 100 -4.86 2.71 -1.44
C PHE A 100 -4.29 1.35 -1.07
N ARG A 101 -5.12 0.33 -0.88
CA ARG A 101 -4.70 -1.06 -0.63
C ARG A 101 -3.74 -1.56 -1.71
N LEU A 102 -4.05 -1.31 -2.99
CA LEU A 102 -3.15 -1.66 -4.10
C LEU A 102 -1.83 -0.89 -4.04
N LEU A 103 -1.87 0.41 -3.77
CA LEU A 103 -0.68 1.25 -3.68
C LEU A 103 0.24 0.80 -2.54
N ASP A 104 -0.31 0.52 -1.36
CA ASP A 104 0.42 -0.02 -0.22
C ASP A 104 1.06 -1.38 -0.55
N ALA A 105 0.28 -2.28 -1.16
CA ALA A 105 0.78 -3.57 -1.64
C ALA A 105 1.86 -3.45 -2.73
N CYS A 106 1.96 -2.32 -3.43
CA CYS A 106 3.01 -2.04 -4.40
C CYS A 106 4.29 -1.46 -3.75
N GLU A 107 4.31 -1.19 -2.43
CA GLU A 107 5.50 -0.74 -1.71
C GLU A 107 6.46 -1.90 -1.38
N ILE A 108 6.88 -2.61 -2.43
CA ILE A 108 7.65 -3.86 -2.36
C ILE A 108 9.11 -3.72 -2.81
N CYS A 109 9.50 -2.52 -3.26
CA CYS A 109 10.83 -2.22 -3.79
C CYS A 109 11.91 -2.24 -2.71
N CYS A 110 13.15 -2.42 -3.15
CA CYS A 110 14.35 -2.29 -2.32
C CYS A 110 14.57 -0.88 -1.78
N THR A 111 13.76 0.11 -2.16
CA THR A 111 13.78 1.46 -1.61
C THR A 111 13.15 1.54 -0.22
N LYS A 112 12.34 0.55 0.19
CA LYS A 112 11.75 0.48 1.54
C LYS A 112 12.82 0.40 2.64
N CYS A 113 13.99 -0.16 2.32
CA CYS A 113 15.15 -0.18 3.20
C CYS A 113 16.43 -0.05 2.36
N PRO A 114 17.26 1.00 2.56
CA PRO A 114 18.50 1.14 1.80
C PRO A 114 19.37 -0.13 1.90
N LYS A 115 19.91 -0.60 0.77
CA LYS A 115 20.74 -1.83 0.72
C LYS A 115 21.88 -1.84 1.74
N ALA A 116 22.48 -0.68 2.02
CA ALA A 116 23.52 -0.53 3.03
C ALA A 116 23.00 -0.78 4.45
N VAL A 117 21.79 -0.31 4.77
CA VAL A 117 21.13 -0.57 6.06
C VAL A 117 20.81 -2.05 6.19
N PHE A 118 20.24 -2.68 5.15
CA PHE A 118 19.97 -4.12 5.17
C PHE A 118 21.23 -4.95 5.44
N LYS A 119 22.36 -4.63 4.81
CA LYS A 119 23.65 -5.31 5.07
C LYS A 119 24.08 -5.25 6.54
N VAL A 120 23.78 -4.16 7.25
CA VAL A 120 24.12 -3.98 8.66
C VAL A 120 23.18 -4.78 9.57
N ILE A 121 21.88 -4.81 9.27
CA ILE A 121 20.88 -5.49 10.12
C ILE A 121 20.71 -6.97 9.78
N ALA A 122 20.99 -7.41 8.57
CA ALA A 122 20.80 -8.80 8.14
C ALA A 122 21.46 -9.85 9.08
N PRO A 123 22.67 -9.62 9.62
CA PRO A 123 23.27 -10.52 10.61
C PRO A 123 22.49 -10.63 11.93
N THR A 124 21.74 -9.58 12.32
CA THR A 124 20.92 -9.59 13.54
C THR A 124 19.57 -10.27 13.33
N LEU A 125 19.18 -10.50 12.08
CA LEU A 125 17.95 -11.20 11.70
C LEU A 125 18.15 -12.71 11.53
N LYS A 126 19.35 -13.25 11.84
CA LYS A 126 19.65 -14.69 11.66
C LYS A 126 18.71 -15.60 12.44
N ASP A 127 18.28 -15.16 13.62
CA ASP A 127 17.39 -15.90 14.51
C ASP A 127 15.90 -15.58 14.23
N ASP A 128 15.60 -14.72 13.25
CA ASP A 128 14.25 -14.41 12.75
C ASP A 128 14.18 -14.65 11.22
N PRO A 129 14.00 -15.91 10.80
CA PRO A 129 13.93 -16.26 9.38
C PRO A 129 12.79 -15.57 8.64
N ALA A 130 11.70 -15.21 9.33
CA ALA A 130 10.56 -14.54 8.74
C ALA A 130 10.91 -13.08 8.39
N ALA A 131 11.51 -12.35 9.32
CA ALA A 131 11.99 -11.00 9.06
C ALA A 131 13.10 -10.99 8.00
N TYR A 132 14.06 -11.92 8.07
CA TYR A 132 15.10 -12.03 7.05
C TYR A 132 14.52 -12.25 5.66
N SER A 133 13.62 -13.22 5.51
CA SER A 133 12.99 -13.55 4.21
C SER A 133 12.17 -12.39 3.65
N TYR A 134 11.46 -11.66 4.53
CA TYR A 134 10.72 -10.45 4.15
C TYR A 134 11.66 -9.41 3.52
N TRP A 135 12.76 -9.07 4.20
CA TRP A 135 13.69 -8.05 3.70
C TRP A 135 14.51 -8.51 2.50
N ASP A 136 14.96 -9.78 2.47
CA ASP A 136 15.67 -10.35 1.32
C ASP A 136 14.82 -10.28 0.04
N GLY A 137 13.53 -10.59 0.13
CA GLY A 137 12.62 -10.47 -1.00
C GLY A 137 12.52 -9.03 -1.53
N HIS A 138 12.38 -8.03 -0.64
CA HIS A 138 12.32 -6.62 -1.04
C HIS A 138 13.62 -6.17 -1.72
N MET A 139 14.78 -6.65 -1.26
CA MET A 139 16.08 -6.26 -1.82
C MET A 139 16.27 -6.68 -3.29
N ARG A 140 15.51 -7.67 -3.76
CA ARG A 140 15.57 -8.20 -5.13
C ARG A 140 14.68 -7.42 -6.10
N ILE A 141 13.64 -6.76 -5.61
CA ILE A 141 12.74 -5.93 -6.43
C ILE A 141 13.34 -4.54 -6.59
N GLN A 142 13.79 -4.20 -7.81
CA GLN A 142 14.46 -2.94 -8.11
C GLN A 142 13.46 -1.80 -8.29
N SER A 143 12.35 -2.04 -8.99
CA SER A 143 11.34 -1.03 -9.25
C SER A 143 9.96 -1.62 -9.53
N VAL A 144 8.95 -0.78 -9.33
CA VAL A 144 7.56 -0.98 -9.73
C VAL A 144 7.18 0.17 -10.65
N VAL A 145 6.66 -0.13 -11.84
CA VAL A 145 6.25 0.85 -12.85
C VAL A 145 4.79 0.60 -13.21
N TYR A 146 3.99 1.66 -13.18
CA TYR A 146 2.56 1.62 -13.47
C TYR A 146 2.31 1.96 -14.95
N LYS A 147 1.70 1.05 -15.69
CA LYS A 147 1.32 1.26 -17.10
C LYS A 147 0.05 0.48 -17.39
N ASP A 148 -1.10 1.14 -17.37
CA ASP A 148 -2.41 0.51 -17.58
C ASP A 148 -2.44 -0.50 -18.76
N PRO A 149 -2.88 -1.76 -18.55
CA PRO A 149 -3.36 -2.36 -17.30
C PRO A 149 -2.27 -3.01 -16.44
N ASP A 150 -1.02 -2.96 -16.88
CA ASP A 150 0.12 -3.63 -16.27
C ASP A 150 0.72 -2.86 -15.08
N ILE A 151 1.10 -3.62 -14.06
CA ILE A 151 2.05 -3.21 -13.03
C ILE A 151 3.32 -4.02 -13.30
N LEU A 152 4.34 -3.34 -13.83
CA LEU A 152 5.62 -3.94 -14.20
C LEU A 152 6.53 -3.96 -12.98
N ILE A 153 7.00 -5.14 -12.61
CA ILE A 153 7.93 -5.37 -11.51
C ILE A 153 9.27 -5.77 -12.11
N LEU A 154 10.28 -4.91 -11.92
CA LEU A 154 11.66 -5.26 -12.28
C LEU A 154 12.33 -5.93 -11.08
N ALA A 155 12.68 -7.20 -11.23
CA ALA A 155 13.38 -7.97 -10.23
C ALA A 155 14.79 -8.32 -10.72
N ARG A 156 15.70 -8.52 -9.76
CA ARG A 156 17.07 -8.95 -10.00
C ARG A 156 17.41 -10.07 -9.03
N ASP A 157 18.01 -11.12 -9.56
CA ASP A 157 18.37 -12.33 -8.83
C ASP A 157 17.13 -12.90 -8.10
N SER A 158 15.99 -13.05 -8.78
CA SER A 158 14.74 -13.45 -8.13
C SER A 158 14.87 -14.80 -7.43
N ASN A 159 14.19 -14.92 -6.29
CA ASN A 159 14.12 -16.16 -5.53
C ASN A 159 12.71 -16.36 -4.96
N GLN A 160 12.53 -17.41 -4.15
CA GLN A 160 11.24 -17.70 -3.52
C GLN A 160 10.73 -16.54 -2.65
N ASN A 161 11.60 -15.76 -2.02
CA ASN A 161 11.19 -14.63 -1.18
C ASN A 161 10.59 -13.50 -2.00
N SER A 162 11.21 -13.13 -3.13
CA SER A 162 10.64 -12.14 -4.04
C SER A 162 9.36 -12.65 -4.71
N VAL A 163 9.29 -13.94 -5.07
CA VAL A 163 8.07 -14.57 -5.57
C VAL A 163 6.92 -14.46 -4.56
N ASN A 164 7.19 -14.77 -3.28
CA ASN A 164 6.18 -14.66 -2.22
C ASN A 164 5.65 -13.23 -2.04
N ILE A 165 6.48 -12.21 -2.25
CA ILE A 165 6.05 -10.80 -2.21
C ILE A 165 5.13 -10.49 -3.38
N VAL A 166 5.50 -10.89 -4.59
CA VAL A 166 4.67 -10.69 -5.79
C VAL A 166 3.34 -11.43 -5.67
N ASP A 167 3.33 -12.64 -5.11
CA ASP A 167 2.10 -13.40 -4.89
C ASP A 167 1.16 -12.75 -3.87
N ARG A 168 1.69 -12.03 -2.87
CA ARG A 168 0.87 -11.22 -1.97
C ARG A 168 0.21 -10.06 -2.74
N LEU A 169 0.96 -9.34 -3.57
CA LEU A 169 0.41 -8.28 -4.40
C LEU A 169 -0.70 -8.81 -5.35
N ARG A 170 -0.52 -9.99 -5.94
CA ARG A 170 -1.59 -10.62 -6.75
C ARG A 170 -2.87 -10.87 -5.95
N LYS A 171 -2.75 -11.36 -4.72
CA LYS A 171 -3.93 -11.55 -3.84
C LYS A 171 -4.61 -10.22 -3.50
N GLU A 172 -3.85 -9.15 -3.32
CA GLU A 172 -4.44 -7.82 -3.09
C GLU A 172 -5.21 -7.34 -4.32
N VAL A 173 -4.68 -7.56 -5.53
CA VAL A 173 -5.39 -7.30 -6.80
C VAL A 173 -6.70 -8.11 -6.90
N ASP A 174 -6.65 -9.40 -6.57
CA ASP A 174 -7.85 -10.25 -6.57
C ASP A 174 -8.91 -9.69 -5.62
N SER A 175 -8.50 -9.19 -4.45
CA SER A 175 -9.42 -8.66 -3.43
C SER A 175 -10.16 -7.39 -3.85
N ILE A 176 -9.66 -6.64 -4.85
CA ILE A 176 -10.23 -5.37 -5.31
C ILE A 176 -10.82 -5.44 -6.71
N THR A 177 -10.80 -6.62 -7.33
CA THR A 177 -11.16 -6.81 -8.75
C THR A 177 -12.60 -6.36 -9.08
N SER A 178 -13.59 -6.74 -8.26
CA SER A 178 -14.99 -6.33 -8.46
C SER A 178 -15.14 -4.81 -8.45
N ILE A 179 -14.46 -4.15 -7.51
CA ILE A 179 -14.55 -2.70 -7.30
C ILE A 179 -13.95 -1.94 -8.49
N PHE A 180 -12.83 -2.43 -9.04
CA PHE A 180 -12.25 -1.84 -10.26
C PHE A 180 -13.20 -1.98 -11.45
N LEU A 181 -13.79 -3.17 -11.66
CA LEU A 181 -14.74 -3.41 -12.74
C LEU A 181 -16.00 -2.53 -12.62
N GLU A 182 -16.58 -2.43 -11.42
CA GLU A 182 -17.76 -1.60 -11.14
C GLU A 182 -17.52 -0.11 -11.40
N ASN A 183 -16.27 0.34 -11.27
CA ASN A 183 -15.85 1.71 -11.54
C ASN A 183 -15.30 1.90 -12.97
N GLY A 184 -15.42 0.89 -13.83
CA GLY A 184 -14.98 0.97 -15.23
C GLY A 184 -13.46 1.03 -15.41
N LEU A 185 -12.69 0.53 -14.44
CA LEU A 185 -11.23 0.47 -14.48
C LEU A 185 -10.77 -0.91 -14.95
N HIS A 186 -9.61 -0.96 -15.63
CA HIS A 186 -8.97 -2.24 -15.95
C HIS A 186 -8.46 -2.93 -14.69
N ILE A 187 -8.52 -4.26 -14.65
CA ILE A 187 -7.95 -5.04 -13.54
C ILE A 187 -6.42 -5.03 -13.67
N PRO A 188 -5.66 -4.73 -12.61
CA PRO A 188 -4.20 -4.81 -12.66
C PRO A 188 -3.64 -6.17 -13.04
N ASN A 189 -2.77 -6.15 -14.05
CA ASN A 189 -2.00 -7.30 -14.46
C ASN A 189 -0.56 -7.19 -13.93
N ILE A 190 -0.14 -8.16 -13.10
CA ILE A 190 1.20 -8.14 -12.49
C ILE A 190 2.20 -8.84 -13.42
N VAL A 191 3.10 -8.06 -14.02
CA VAL A 191 4.13 -8.55 -14.94
C VAL A 191 5.50 -8.45 -14.28
N VAL A 192 6.19 -9.58 -14.13
CA VAL A 192 7.55 -9.62 -13.57
C VAL A 192 8.58 -9.75 -14.69
N ILE A 193 9.53 -8.83 -14.72
CA ILE A 193 10.69 -8.85 -15.61
C ILE A 193 11.90 -9.16 -14.74
N ASP A 194 12.56 -10.28 -15.00
CA ASP A 194 13.71 -10.72 -14.23
C ASP A 194 14.99 -10.67 -15.05
N ASP A 195 15.89 -9.75 -14.69
CA ASP A 195 17.16 -9.54 -15.38
C ASP A 195 18.19 -10.65 -15.09
N SER A 196 17.86 -11.62 -14.24
CA SER A 196 18.71 -12.77 -13.91
C SER A 196 19.05 -13.69 -15.10
N PHE A 197 18.33 -13.55 -16.22
CA PHE A 197 18.50 -14.36 -17.42
C PHE A 197 19.19 -13.64 -18.59
N VAL A 198 19.68 -12.41 -18.36
CA VAL A 198 20.33 -11.60 -19.39
C VAL A 198 21.86 -11.63 -19.23
N TYR A 199 22.48 -12.79 -19.00
CA TYR A 199 23.92 -13.03 -19.20
C TYR A 199 24.23 -14.51 -19.39
#